data_AF-A0A966B662-F1
#
_entry.id   AF-A0A966B662-F1
#
_cell.length_a   1.000
_cell.length_b   1.000
_cell.length_c   1.000
_cell.angle_alpha   90.00
_cell.angle_beta   90.00
_cell.angle_gamma   90.00
#
_symmetry.space_group_name_H-M   'P 1'
#
loop_
_entity.id
_entity.type
_entity.pdbx_description
1 polymer ?
#
loop_
_entity_poly.entity_id
_entity_poly.type
_entity_poly.pdbx_seq_one_letter_code
_entity_poly.pdbx_strand_id
1 'polypeptide(L)'
;MPYDFRAELTGHISIGAEIVNSLWRETESEAGEEWKMMKPSSEKARIHLVHLILSHHGKIEYGSPVLPKTPEAIILHHIDNIDAKIEMIYQGYEEQEPLSQEVLSKVWALETNIVRPLEKYGTSADQTEPNDN
;
A
#
# COMPACT_ATOMS: atom_id res chain seq x y z
N MET A 1 13.76 -1.59 -2.78
CA MET A 1 14.44 -2.91 -2.71
C MET A 1 15.52 -2.92 -3.77
N PRO A 2 16.79 -3.27 -3.48
CA PRO A 2 17.74 -3.54 -4.55
C PRO A 2 17.18 -4.68 -5.42
N TYR A 3 17.41 -4.62 -6.73
CA TYR A 3 16.92 -5.59 -7.71
C TYR A 3 17.44 -7.00 -7.38
N ASP A 4 16.61 -7.82 -6.77
CA ASP A 4 16.92 -9.21 -6.43
C ASP A 4 16.51 -10.14 -7.59
N PHE A 5 17.44 -10.98 -8.05
CA PHE A 5 17.22 -11.85 -9.22
C PHE A 5 15.99 -12.74 -9.07
N ARG A 6 15.75 -13.29 -7.87
CA ARG A 6 14.60 -14.15 -7.61
C ARG A 6 13.31 -13.33 -7.61
N ALA A 7 13.32 -12.14 -7.00
CA ALA A 7 12.20 -11.22 -7.00
C ALA A 7 11.75 -10.80 -8.40
N GLU A 8 12.71 -10.43 -9.25
CA GLU A 8 12.43 -10.04 -10.64
C GLU A 8 11.84 -11.19 -11.47
N LEU A 9 12.33 -12.42 -11.30
CA LEU A 9 11.84 -13.57 -12.08
C LEU A 9 10.54 -14.18 -11.57
N THR A 10 10.34 -14.19 -10.24
CA THR A 10 9.21 -14.91 -9.61
C THR A 10 8.02 -14.00 -9.34
N GLY A 11 8.28 -12.69 -9.20
CA GLY A 11 7.30 -11.69 -8.81
C GLY A 11 7.07 -11.62 -7.30
N HIS A 12 6.81 -10.41 -6.79
CA HIS A 12 6.66 -10.15 -5.36
C HIS A 12 5.44 -10.85 -4.76
N ILE A 13 4.35 -11.01 -5.51
CA ILE A 13 3.12 -11.67 -5.03
C ILE A 13 3.40 -13.14 -4.69
N SER A 14 4.03 -13.87 -5.61
CA SER A 14 4.38 -15.27 -5.45
C SER A 14 5.33 -15.47 -4.26
N ILE A 15 6.35 -14.61 -4.16
CA ILE A 15 7.32 -14.63 -3.06
C ILE A 15 6.64 -14.30 -1.74
N GLY A 16 5.75 -13.30 -1.68
CA GLY A 16 5.01 -12.95 -0.49
C GLY A 16 4.16 -14.11 0.02
N ALA A 17 3.47 -14.82 -0.88
CA ALA A 17 2.69 -16.01 -0.53
C ALA A 17 3.58 -17.16 -0.04
N GLU A 18 4.77 -17.36 -0.63
CA GLU A 18 5.74 -18.37 -0.19
C GLU A 18 6.28 -18.06 1.21
N ILE A 19 6.72 -16.81 1.45
CA ILE A 19 7.24 -16.35 2.74
C ILE A 19 6.20 -16.55 3.83
N VAL A 20 4.95 -16.10 3.61
CA VAL A 20 3.88 -16.26 4.60
C VAL A 20 3.60 -17.72 4.87
N ASN A 21 3.62 -18.58 3.86
CA ASN A 21 3.46 -20.02 4.08
C ASN A 21 4.64 -20.64 4.86
N SER A 22 5.88 -20.17 4.66
CA SER A 22 7.03 -20.64 5.44
C SER A 22 6.90 -20.25 6.90
N LEU A 23 6.69 -18.96 7.15
CA LEU A 23 6.53 -18.42 8.50
C LEU A 23 5.32 -19.04 9.22
N TRP A 24 4.22 -19.30 8.52
CA TRP A 24 3.07 -19.98 9.10
C TRP A 24 3.44 -21.39 9.60
N ARG A 25 4.20 -22.17 8.84
CA ARG A 25 4.61 -23.52 9.26
C ARG A 25 5.53 -23.50 10.47
N GLU A 26 6.46 -22.55 10.50
CA GLU A 26 7.38 -22.35 11.63
C GLU A 26 6.60 -21.99 12.89
N THR A 27 5.76 -20.95 12.81
CA THR A 27 4.93 -20.48 13.93
C THR A 27 3.89 -21.50 14.39
N GLU A 28 3.26 -22.24 13.47
CA GLU A 28 2.31 -23.30 13.82
C GLU A 28 3.00 -24.45 14.58
N SER A 29 4.23 -24.79 14.21
CA SER A 29 5.03 -25.79 14.93
C SER A 29 5.36 -25.35 16.36
N GLU A 30 5.60 -24.06 16.58
CA GLU A 30 5.90 -23.49 17.90
C GLU A 30 4.65 -23.36 18.77
N ALA A 31 3.53 -22.95 18.18
CA ALA A 31 2.26 -22.76 18.87
C ALA A 31 1.63 -24.08 19.38
N GLY A 32 1.96 -25.20 18.75
CA GLY A 32 1.57 -26.54 19.21
C GLY A 32 0.05 -26.74 19.32
N GLU A 33 -0.42 -27.19 20.49
CA GLU A 33 -1.84 -27.52 20.72
C GLU A 33 -2.74 -26.28 20.84
N GLU A 34 -2.19 -25.10 21.11
CA GLU A 34 -3.00 -23.89 21.35
C GLU A 34 -3.80 -23.50 20.11
N TRP A 35 -3.14 -23.45 18.95
CA TRP A 35 -3.76 -23.08 17.68
C TRP A 35 -4.75 -24.13 17.16
N LYS A 36 -4.60 -25.39 17.56
CA LYS A 36 -5.53 -26.46 17.16
C LYS A 36 -6.93 -26.26 17.74
N MET A 37 -7.02 -25.58 18.88
CA MET A 37 -8.29 -25.31 19.56
C MET A 37 -8.91 -23.97 19.17
N MET A 38 -8.19 -23.13 18.42
CA MET A 38 -8.68 -21.82 17.98
C MET A 38 -9.70 -21.93 16.84
N LYS A 39 -10.54 -20.88 16.74
CA LYS A 39 -11.52 -20.72 15.66
C LYS A 39 -11.36 -19.34 15.00
N PRO A 40 -11.32 -19.25 13.65
CA PRO A 40 -11.31 -20.37 12.71
C PRO A 40 -10.04 -21.22 12.86
N SER A 41 -10.08 -22.47 12.38
CA SER A 41 -8.92 -23.36 12.43
C SER A 41 -7.70 -22.71 11.78
N SER A 42 -6.50 -22.95 12.32
CA SER A 42 -5.21 -22.47 11.78
C SER A 42 -5.15 -22.55 10.25
N GLU A 43 -5.45 -23.71 9.66
CA GLU A 43 -5.42 -23.90 8.21
C GLU A 43 -6.35 -22.97 7.43
N LYS A 44 -7.55 -22.70 7.95
CA LYS A 44 -8.50 -21.76 7.31
C LYS A 44 -8.00 -20.32 7.40
N ALA A 45 -7.43 -19.93 8.54
CA ALA A 45 -6.83 -18.62 8.72
C ALA A 45 -5.64 -18.44 7.76
N ARG A 46 -4.77 -19.46 7.64
CA ARG A 46 -3.65 -19.50 6.69
C ARG A 46 -4.11 -19.29 5.25
N ILE A 47 -5.07 -20.10 4.79
CA ILE A 47 -5.61 -20.00 3.42
C ILE A 47 -6.21 -18.61 3.17
N HIS A 48 -6.94 -18.07 4.14
CA HIS A 48 -7.53 -16.73 4.03
C HIS A 48 -6.43 -15.66 3.91
N LEU A 49 -5.39 -15.71 4.74
CA LEU A 49 -4.26 -14.79 4.67
C LEU A 49 -3.52 -14.89 3.33
N VAL A 50 -3.27 -16.11 2.84
CA VAL A 50 -2.66 -16.32 1.52
C VAL A 50 -3.56 -15.75 0.41
N HIS A 51 -4.88 -15.91 0.50
CA HIS A 51 -5.82 -15.31 -0.45
C HIS A 51 -5.73 -13.78 -0.45
N LEU A 52 -5.56 -13.13 0.71
CA LEU A 52 -5.35 -11.68 0.77
C LEU A 52 -4.12 -11.27 -0.05
N ILE A 53 -3.00 -11.97 0.13
CA ILE A 53 -1.76 -11.71 -0.62
C ILE A 53 -1.93 -12.00 -2.11
N LEU A 54 -2.59 -13.10 -2.47
CA LEU A 54 -2.77 -13.46 -3.88
C LEU A 54 -3.81 -12.58 -4.61
N SER A 55 -4.62 -11.80 -3.89
CA SER A 55 -5.70 -11.01 -4.48
C SER A 55 -5.56 -9.49 -4.31
N HIS A 56 -4.57 -9.00 -3.57
CA HIS A 56 -4.48 -7.56 -3.23
C HIS A 56 -4.37 -6.62 -4.44
N HIS A 57 -3.88 -7.09 -5.59
CA HIS A 57 -3.89 -6.31 -6.83
C HIS A 57 -5.31 -6.08 -7.39
N GLY A 58 -6.32 -6.80 -6.92
CA GLY A 58 -7.74 -6.53 -7.15
C GLY A 58 -8.29 -6.99 -8.49
N LYS A 59 -7.52 -6.89 -9.57
CA LYS A 59 -7.94 -7.24 -10.93
C LYS A 59 -6.88 -8.08 -11.65
N ILE A 60 -7.31 -8.96 -12.54
CA ILE A 60 -6.39 -9.80 -13.33
C ILE A 60 -5.52 -8.92 -14.24
N GLU A 61 -6.09 -7.84 -14.77
CA GLU A 61 -5.42 -6.84 -15.60
C GLU A 61 -4.33 -6.08 -14.85
N TYR A 62 -4.40 -6.02 -13.51
CA TYR A 62 -3.36 -5.45 -12.66
C TYR A 62 -2.34 -6.50 -12.22
N GLY A 63 -2.39 -7.71 -12.79
CA GLY A 63 -1.48 -8.81 -12.47
C GLY A 63 -1.88 -9.63 -11.25
N SER A 64 -3.11 -9.46 -10.74
CA SER A 64 -3.61 -10.26 -9.62
C SER A 64 -3.78 -11.73 -10.03
N PRO A 65 -3.17 -12.71 -9.34
CA PRO A 65 -3.39 -14.14 -9.62
C PRO A 65 -4.86 -14.57 -9.48
N VAL A 66 -5.57 -13.99 -8.50
CA VAL A 66 -7.00 -14.23 -8.27
C VAL A 66 -7.71 -12.92 -7.89
N LEU A 67 -9.02 -12.85 -8.13
CA LEU A 67 -9.82 -11.70 -7.69
C LEU A 67 -10.06 -11.73 -6.18
N PRO A 68 -10.24 -10.57 -5.51
CA PRO A 68 -10.71 -10.50 -4.14
C PRO A 68 -12.08 -11.20 -3.99
N LYS A 69 -12.22 -12.05 -2.97
CA LYS A 69 -13.43 -12.86 -2.74
C LYS A 69 -14.05 -12.67 -1.36
N THR A 70 -13.41 -11.88 -0.50
CA THR A 70 -13.87 -11.62 0.86
C THR A 70 -13.88 -10.12 1.12
N PRO A 71 -14.67 -9.62 2.08
CA PRO A 71 -14.68 -8.21 2.44
C PRO A 71 -13.28 -7.67 2.77
N GLU A 72 -12.50 -8.45 3.51
CA GLU A 72 -11.12 -8.12 3.89
C GLU A 72 -10.23 -7.97 2.66
N ALA A 73 -10.34 -8.87 1.68
CA ALA A 73 -9.57 -8.81 0.43
C ALA A 73 -9.92 -7.59 -0.42
N ILE A 74 -11.22 -7.27 -0.50
CA ILE A 74 -11.71 -6.11 -1.27
C ILE A 74 -11.22 -4.82 -0.63
N ILE A 75 -11.34 -4.72 0.70
CA ILE A 75 -10.88 -3.56 1.47
C ILE A 75 -9.36 -3.41 1.34
N LEU A 76 -8.60 -4.50 1.50
CA LEU A 76 -7.15 -4.49 1.38
C LEU A 76 -6.71 -3.95 0.02
N HIS A 77 -7.29 -4.46 -1.08
CA HIS A 77 -6.99 -3.96 -2.42
C HIS A 77 -7.21 -2.45 -2.54
N HIS A 78 -8.33 -1.95 -2.03
CA HIS A 78 -8.62 -0.52 -2.10
C HIS A 78 -7.67 0.32 -1.25
N ILE A 79 -7.33 -0.13 -0.04
CA ILE A 79 -6.37 0.56 0.82
C ILE A 79 -4.99 0.63 0.14
N ASP A 80 -4.50 -0.50 -0.37
CA ASP A 80 -3.21 -0.58 -1.06
C ASP A 80 -3.14 0.34 -2.29
N ASN A 81 -4.19 0.35 -3.11
CA ASN A 81 -4.28 1.23 -4.28
C ASN A 81 -4.42 2.72 -3.88
N ILE A 82 -5.07 3.03 -2.76
CA ILE A 82 -5.13 4.40 -2.25
C ILE A 82 -3.75 4.84 -1.76
N ASP A 83 -3.07 4.00 -0.99
CA ASP A 83 -1.72 4.27 -0.47
C ASP A 83 -0.74 4.55 -1.60
N ALA A 84 -0.70 3.68 -2.61
CA ALA A 84 0.14 3.86 -3.80
C ALA A 84 -0.15 5.18 -4.53
N LYS A 85 -1.43 5.55 -4.71
CA LYS A 85 -1.79 6.80 -5.38
C LYS A 85 -1.44 8.04 -4.57
N ILE A 86 -1.57 7.97 -3.24
CA ILE A 86 -1.20 9.06 -2.35
C ILE A 86 0.32 9.26 -2.38
N GLU A 87 1.10 8.18 -2.33
CA GLU A 87 2.55 8.24 -2.46
C GLU A 87 2.97 8.85 -3.81
N MET A 88 2.31 8.46 -4.91
CA MET A 88 2.54 9.07 -6.22
C MET A 88 2.25 10.58 -6.26
N ILE A 89 1.25 11.05 -5.49
CA ILE A 89 0.97 12.48 -5.36
C ILE A 89 2.12 13.16 -4.61
N TYR A 90 2.59 12.58 -3.51
CA TYR A 90 3.69 13.15 -2.73
C TYR A 90 5.00 13.20 -3.51
N GLN A 91 5.38 12.13 -4.19
CA GLN A 91 6.51 12.12 -5.12
C GLN A 91 6.31 13.17 -6.22
N GLY A 92 5.09 13.28 -6.73
CA GLY A 92 4.76 14.28 -7.72
C GLY A 92 5.00 15.71 -7.24
N TYR A 93 4.77 16.02 -5.97
CA TYR A 93 5.05 17.36 -5.42
C TYR A 93 6.53 17.72 -5.37
N GLU A 94 7.41 16.72 -5.35
CA GLU A 94 8.87 16.87 -5.30
C GLU A 94 9.49 16.84 -6.71
N GLU A 95 8.97 15.98 -7.59
CA GLU A 95 9.62 15.65 -8.87
C GLU A 95 8.99 16.35 -10.10
N GLN A 96 7.72 16.75 -10.04
CA GLN A 96 7.03 17.30 -11.22
C GLN A 96 7.34 18.77 -11.43
N GLU A 97 7.39 19.18 -12.71
CA GLU A 97 7.66 20.56 -13.09
C GLU A 97 6.46 21.46 -12.77
N PRO A 98 6.68 22.67 -12.23
CA PRO A 98 5.59 23.62 -11.99
C PRO A 98 5.07 24.19 -13.31
N LEU A 99 3.77 24.03 -13.56
CA LEU A 99 3.05 24.71 -14.64
C LEU A 99 2.56 26.09 -14.19
N SER A 100 2.32 26.26 -12.89
CA SER A 100 2.04 27.53 -12.21
C SER A 100 2.51 27.45 -10.76
N GLN A 101 2.22 28.48 -9.95
CA GLN A 101 2.52 28.47 -8.51
C GLN A 101 1.86 27.30 -7.77
N GLU A 102 0.68 26.88 -8.19
CA GLU A 102 -0.12 25.85 -7.51
C GLU A 102 -0.23 24.54 -8.30
N VAL A 103 -0.07 24.57 -9.62
CA VAL A 103 -0.30 23.42 -10.51
C VAL A 103 1.04 22.86 -10.99
N LEU A 104 1.20 21.54 -10.88
CA LEU A 104 2.35 20.78 -11.33
C LEU A 104 1.99 19.92 -12.53
N SER A 105 3.00 19.48 -13.28
CA SER A 105 2.82 18.61 -14.44
C SER A 105 2.17 17.28 -14.10
N LYS A 106 1.65 16.63 -15.15
CA LYS A 106 0.88 15.40 -15.06
C LYS A 106 1.71 14.24 -14.48
N VAL A 107 1.18 13.60 -13.43
CA VAL A 107 1.61 12.26 -13.02
C VAL A 107 0.83 11.24 -13.85
N TRP A 108 1.53 10.54 -14.75
CA TRP A 108 0.87 9.71 -15.78
C TRP A 108 -0.07 8.64 -15.21
N ALA A 109 0.33 7.94 -14.16
CA ALA A 109 -0.51 6.89 -13.57
C ALA A 109 -1.65 7.43 -12.68
N LEU A 110 -1.71 8.75 -12.41
CA LEU A 110 -2.89 9.42 -11.86
C LEU A 110 -3.77 10.04 -12.95
N GLU A 111 -3.29 10.04 -14.20
CA GLU A 111 -3.98 10.56 -15.38
C GLU A 111 -4.36 12.06 -15.31
N THR A 112 -3.80 12.81 -14.36
CA THR A 112 -4.10 14.25 -14.17
C THR A 112 -2.86 15.05 -13.78
N ASN A 113 -2.92 16.37 -14.02
CA ASN A 113 -2.07 17.33 -13.33
C ASN A 113 -2.40 17.30 -11.84
N ILE A 114 -1.38 17.48 -11.00
CA ILE A 114 -1.56 17.54 -9.55
C ILE A 114 -1.47 18.99 -9.08
N VAL A 115 -2.19 19.29 -8.00
CA VAL A 115 -2.29 20.64 -7.43
C VAL A 115 -1.77 20.58 -6.01
N ARG A 116 -0.97 21.57 -5.62
CA ARG A 116 -0.45 21.66 -4.25
C ARG A 116 -1.60 21.72 -3.25
N PRO A 117 -1.47 21.08 -2.07
CA PRO A 117 -2.49 21.15 -1.04
C PRO A 117 -2.62 22.59 -0.53
N LEU A 118 -3.80 22.91 -0.01
CA LEU A 118 -4.02 24.17 0.70
C LEU A 118 -3.05 24.28 1.88
N GLU A 119 -2.72 25.52 2.24
CA GLU A 119 -2.05 25.80 3.51
C GLU A 119 -2.83 25.15 4.66
N LYS A 120 -2.10 24.62 5.65
CA LYS A 120 -2.72 24.05 6.84
C LYS A 120 -3.53 25.15 7.52
N TYR A 121 -4.75 24.82 7.93
CA TYR A 121 -5.58 25.72 8.72
C TYR A 121 -4.87 26.05 10.05
N GLY A 122 -4.37 27.28 10.18
CA GLY A 122 -3.56 27.72 11.31
C GLY A 122 -2.52 28.76 10.89
N THR A 123 -2.32 29.78 11.73
CA THR A 123 -1.97 31.15 11.36
C THR A 123 -0.70 31.30 10.52
N SER A 124 -0.85 32.02 9.40
CA SER A 124 0.18 32.92 8.86
C SER A 124 0.96 33.56 10.00
N ALA A 125 2.28 33.62 9.87
CA ALA A 125 3.21 34.28 10.77
C ALA A 125 2.56 35.41 11.57
N ASP A 126 2.75 35.34 12.88
CA ASP A 126 2.74 36.43 13.85
C ASP A 126 3.05 37.79 13.16
N GLN A 127 2.01 38.46 12.64
CA GLN A 127 2.09 39.82 12.12
C GLN A 127 1.90 40.76 13.31
N THR A 128 2.85 40.73 14.23
CA THR A 128 3.09 41.83 15.16
C THR A 128 4.59 41.98 15.38
N GLU A 129 5.28 42.64 14.45
CA GLU A 129 6.32 43.55 14.91
C GLU A 129 5.62 44.77 15.49
N PRO A 130 5.77 45.09 16.79
CA PRO A 130 5.48 46.41 17.28
C PRO A 130 6.59 47.31 16.73
N ASN A 131 6.20 48.12 15.75
CA ASN A 131 6.89 49.35 15.41
C ASN A 131 6.92 50.22 16.68
N ASP A 132 8.07 50.31 17.35
CA ASP A 132 8.32 51.38 18.30
C ASP A 132 9.79 51.84 18.22
N ASN A 133 9.90 53.15 18.06
CA ASN A 133 11.09 53.99 17.87
C ASN A 133 12.16 53.86 18.95
#